data_AF-A0A7C6H1E1-F1
#
_entry.id   AF-A0A7C6H1E1-F1
#
_cell.length_a   1.000
_cell.length_b   1.000
_cell.length_c   1.000
_cell.angle_alpha   90.00
_cell.angle_beta   90.00
_cell.angle_gamma   90.00
#
_symmetry.space_group_name_H-M   'P 1'
#
loop_
_entity.id
_entity.type
_entity.pdbx_description
1 polymer ?
#
loop_
_entity_poly.entity_id
_entity_poly.type
_entity_poly.pdbx_seq_one_letter_code
_entity_poly.pdbx_strand_id
1 'polypeptide(L)'
;MRQELASVVLDEALPRTTVPPKELEARLRQHDLHPKISEKPVQLFSDGHYNEAVRKASEILEDHVRDLAGTQRFGKDLMGNAFGSGNWLRTDLVEPENQQNFVDGYKHLAMGAMVAIRNIFSHGNEEQRTPEECFEMLLFLNWLFRWLKDPQ
;
A
#
# COMPACT_ATOMS: atom_id res chain seq x y z
N MET A 1 43.14 5.82 -2.87
CA MET A 1 41.75 5.39 -3.17
C MET A 1 41.52 3.87 -3.00
N ARG A 2 42.15 2.95 -3.76
CA ARG A 2 41.93 1.49 -3.54
C ARG A 2 42.34 0.98 -2.14
N GLN A 3 43.41 1.53 -1.56
CA GLN A 3 43.85 1.16 -0.20
C GLN A 3 42.93 1.69 0.90
N GLU A 4 42.25 2.82 0.70
CA GLU A 4 41.36 3.42 1.70
C GLU A 4 40.02 2.69 1.80
N LEU A 5 39.52 2.14 0.69
CA LEU A 5 38.34 1.26 0.68
C LEU A 5 38.60 -0.10 1.34
N ALA A 6 39.85 -0.58 1.31
CA ALA A 6 40.23 -1.86 1.91
C ALA A 6 40.36 -1.80 3.44
N SER A 7 40.53 -0.59 4.02
CA SER A 7 40.61 -0.37 5.47
C SER A 7 39.27 -0.06 6.13
N VAL A 8 38.17 -0.06 5.37
CA VAL A 8 36.83 0.17 5.92
C VAL A 8 36.40 -1.08 6.69
N VAL A 9 36.47 -1.02 8.01
CA VAL A 9 35.85 -2.00 8.90
C VAL A 9 34.36 -1.74 8.86
N LEU A 10 33.59 -2.65 8.25
CA LEU A 10 32.14 -2.60 8.28
C LEU A 10 31.71 -2.89 9.73
N ASP A 11 31.10 -1.90 10.36
CA ASP A 11 30.50 -2.07 11.68
C ASP A 11 29.26 -2.97 11.55
N GLU A 12 29.38 -4.20 12.03
CA GLU A 12 28.29 -5.20 12.00
C GLU A 12 27.11 -4.80 12.88
N ALA A 13 27.27 -3.82 13.77
CA ALA A 13 26.21 -3.27 14.60
C ALA A 13 25.35 -2.21 13.86
N LEU A 14 25.79 -1.74 12.68
CA LEU A 14 24.94 -0.87 11.86
C LEU A 14 23.77 -1.68 11.31
N PRO A 15 22.51 -1.20 11.49
CA PRO A 15 21.37 -1.87 10.89
C PRO A 15 21.58 -1.95 9.38
N ARG A 16 21.65 -3.18 8.86
CA ARG A 16 21.71 -3.43 7.43
C ARG A 16 20.37 -3.03 6.83
N THR A 17 20.25 -1.79 6.37
CA THR A 17 19.16 -1.41 5.47
C THR A 17 19.35 -2.21 4.19
N THR A 18 18.59 -3.30 4.06
CA THR A 18 18.55 -4.08 2.83
C THR A 18 17.73 -3.27 1.84
N VAL A 19 18.38 -2.66 0.85
CA VAL A 19 17.68 -2.10 -0.33
C VAL A 19 17.08 -3.24 -1.15
N PRO A 20 15.98 -3.01 -1.89
CA PRO A 20 15.33 -4.09 -2.63
C PRO A 20 16.24 -4.64 -3.72
N PRO A 21 16.05 -5.90 -4.13
CA PRO A 21 16.65 -6.40 -5.36
C PRO A 21 16.31 -5.46 -6.52
N LYS A 22 17.31 -5.06 -7.31
CA LYS A 22 17.13 -4.08 -8.41
C LYS A 22 16.02 -4.46 -9.38
N GLU A 23 15.86 -5.75 -9.65
CA GLU A 23 14.80 -6.26 -10.51
C GLU A 23 13.41 -6.03 -9.91
N LEU A 24 13.26 -6.25 -8.59
CA LEU A 24 11.99 -6.05 -7.90
C LEU A 24 11.61 -4.56 -7.84
N GLU A 25 12.58 -3.69 -7.55
CA GLU A 25 12.38 -2.24 -7.61
C GLU A 25 11.97 -1.78 -9.02
N ALA A 26 12.68 -2.26 -10.04
CA ALA A 26 12.37 -1.94 -11.44
C ALA A 26 10.95 -2.39 -11.81
N ARG A 27 10.56 -3.61 -11.43
CA ARG A 27 9.20 -4.13 -11.65
C ARG A 27 8.14 -3.26 -10.96
N LEU A 28 8.39 -2.81 -9.74
CA LEU A 28 7.46 -1.94 -9.01
C LEU A 28 7.30 -0.60 -9.74
N ARG A 29 8.41 0.04 -10.11
CA ARG A 29 8.42 1.35 -10.79
C ARG A 29 7.83 1.32 -12.20
N GLN A 30 7.95 0.19 -12.90
CA GLN A 30 7.39 -0.01 -14.24
C GLN A 30 5.92 -0.43 -14.21
N HIS A 31 5.36 -0.75 -13.05
CA HIS A 31 3.97 -1.10 -12.95
C HIS A 31 3.07 0.13 -13.08
N ASP A 32 1.83 -0.10 -13.52
CA ASP A 32 0.79 0.93 -13.60
C ASP A 32 0.26 1.26 -12.20
N LEU A 33 1.05 2.06 -11.47
CA LEU A 33 0.77 2.50 -10.13
C LEU A 33 -0.08 3.77 -10.14
N HIS A 34 -1.11 3.78 -9.31
CA HIS A 34 -1.87 4.97 -9.00
C HIS A 34 -0.93 6.09 -8.50
N PRO A 35 -1.10 7.36 -8.90
CA PRO A 35 -0.17 8.45 -8.54
C PRO A 35 0.12 8.54 -7.03
N LYS A 36 -0.90 8.37 -6.20
CA LYS A 36 -0.76 8.38 -4.73
C LYS A 36 0.13 7.25 -4.18
N ILE A 37 0.29 6.15 -4.91
CA ILE A 37 1.18 5.03 -4.56
C ILE A 37 2.58 5.22 -5.15
N SER A 38 2.68 5.74 -6.38
CA SER A 38 3.96 5.89 -7.09
C SER A 38 4.90 6.95 -6.51
N GLU A 39 4.40 7.81 -5.62
CA GLU A 39 5.17 8.83 -4.91
C GLU A 39 5.86 8.27 -3.64
N LYS A 40 5.39 8.67 -2.46
CA LYS A 40 6.07 8.41 -1.18
C LYS A 40 6.18 6.92 -0.84
N PRO A 41 5.16 6.06 -1.07
CA PRO A 41 5.29 4.63 -0.80
C PRO A 41 6.40 3.95 -1.61
N VAL A 42 6.46 4.18 -2.93
CA VAL A 42 7.53 3.61 -3.77
C VAL A 42 8.91 4.13 -3.38
N GLN A 43 9.03 5.41 -2.99
CA GLN A 43 10.29 5.94 -2.49
C GLN A 43 10.75 5.20 -1.22
N LEU A 44 9.86 5.06 -0.23
CA LEU A 44 10.16 4.31 0.99
C LEU A 44 10.58 2.87 0.70
N PHE A 45 9.90 2.21 -0.24
CA PHE A 45 10.25 0.85 -0.67
C PHE A 45 11.67 0.79 -1.26
N SER A 46 12.00 1.74 -2.14
CA SER A 46 13.31 1.84 -2.80
C SER A 46 14.45 2.11 -1.81
N ASP A 47 14.14 2.84 -0.74
CA ASP A 47 15.08 3.15 0.34
C ASP A 47 15.25 1.99 1.34
N GLY A 48 14.55 0.86 1.14
CA GLY A 48 14.60 -0.32 2.01
C GLY A 48 13.67 -0.24 3.23
N HIS A 49 12.79 0.77 3.30
CA HIS A 49 11.81 0.93 4.38
C HIS A 49 10.49 0.22 4.05
N TYR A 50 10.52 -1.10 3.91
CA TYR A 50 9.39 -1.88 3.36
C TYR A 50 8.10 -1.79 4.18
N ASN A 51 8.17 -2.03 5.49
CA ASN A 51 7.01 -1.91 6.39
C ASN A 51 6.39 -0.50 6.30
N GLU A 52 7.24 0.53 6.31
CA GLU A 52 6.82 1.92 6.23
C GLU A 52 6.21 2.27 4.87
N ALA A 53 6.70 1.67 3.78
CA ALA A 53 6.13 1.82 2.45
C ALA A 53 4.68 1.31 2.42
N VAL A 54 4.44 0.11 2.94
CA VAL A 54 3.09 -0.48 3.00
C VAL A 54 2.19 0.30 3.96
N ARG A 55 2.70 0.68 5.15
CA ARG A 55 1.98 1.52 6.10
C ARG A 55 1.53 2.81 5.45
N LYS A 56 2.45 3.53 4.81
CA LYS A 56 2.17 4.81 4.14
C LYS A 56 1.15 4.65 3.01
N ALA A 57 1.27 3.62 2.18
CA ALA A 57 0.28 3.32 1.15
C ALA A 57 -1.11 3.08 1.73
N SER A 58 -1.21 2.33 2.84
CA SER A 58 -2.47 2.03 3.50
C SER A 58 -3.11 3.25 4.16
N GLU A 59 -2.31 4.16 4.75
CA GLU A 59 -2.77 5.43 5.30
C GLU A 59 -3.32 6.35 4.20
N ILE A 60 -2.61 6.45 3.07
CA ILE A 60 -3.05 7.25 1.94
C ILE A 60 -4.39 6.71 1.40
N LEU A 61 -4.57 5.38 1.35
CA LEU A 61 -5.85 4.75 0.96
C LEU A 61 -6.97 5.11 1.93
N GLU A 62 -6.72 4.96 3.23
CA GLU A 62 -7.66 5.28 4.29
C GLU A 62 -8.10 6.75 4.23
N ASP A 63 -7.13 7.67 4.15
CA ASP A 63 -7.38 9.11 4.04
C ASP A 63 -8.19 9.45 2.79
N HIS A 64 -7.83 8.88 1.64
CA HIS A 64 -8.54 9.13 0.40
C HIS A 64 -10.00 8.64 0.43
N VAL A 65 -10.26 7.47 1.00
CA VAL A 65 -11.64 6.96 1.17
C VAL A 65 -12.42 7.82 2.17
N ARG A 66 -11.77 8.31 3.22
CA ARG A 66 -12.38 9.22 4.19
C ARG A 66 -12.81 10.53 3.52
N ASP A 67 -11.93 11.10 2.69
CA ASP A 67 -12.20 12.34 1.96
C ASP A 67 -13.35 12.15 0.97
N LEU A 68 -13.37 11.04 0.21
CA LEU A 68 -14.47 10.70 -0.70
C LEU A 68 -15.81 10.55 0.04
N ALA A 69 -15.81 9.84 1.16
CA ALA A 69 -17.03 9.55 1.92
C ALA A 69 -17.48 10.71 2.83
N GLY A 70 -16.69 11.77 2.98
CA GLY A 70 -16.99 12.92 3.84
C GLY A 70 -17.22 12.55 5.30
N THR A 71 -16.47 11.58 5.83
CA THR A 71 -16.70 10.99 7.16
C THR A 71 -15.49 11.15 8.10
N GLN A 72 -15.68 10.86 9.38
CA GLN A 72 -14.63 10.82 10.41
C GLN A 72 -14.35 9.40 10.90
N ARG A 73 -14.87 8.39 10.20
CA ARG A 73 -14.63 6.98 10.50
C ARG A 73 -13.22 6.57 10.04
N PHE A 74 -12.71 5.50 10.62
CA PHE A 74 -11.37 4.95 10.33
C PHE A 74 -11.42 3.42 10.19
N GLY A 75 -10.37 2.88 9.58
CA GLY A 75 -10.06 1.47 9.45
C GLY A 75 -11.20 0.66 8.85
N LYS A 76 -11.47 -0.49 9.47
CA LYS A 76 -12.54 -1.40 9.02
C LYS A 76 -13.91 -0.73 8.95
N ASP A 77 -14.24 0.12 9.93
CA ASP A 77 -15.54 0.78 10.00
C ASP A 77 -15.72 1.79 8.87
N LEU A 78 -14.67 2.55 8.54
CA LEU A 78 -14.66 3.42 7.36
C LEU A 78 -14.98 2.63 6.08
N MET A 79 -14.22 1.57 5.81
CA MET A 79 -14.35 0.82 4.55
C MET A 79 -15.72 0.14 4.43
N GLY A 80 -16.25 -0.40 5.52
CA GLY A 80 -17.56 -1.03 5.53
C GLY A 80 -18.70 -0.05 5.25
N ASN A 81 -18.64 1.16 5.80
CA ASN A 81 -19.65 2.19 5.57
C ASN A 81 -19.51 2.85 4.20
N ALA A 82 -18.29 3.22 3.79
CA ALA A 82 -18.04 3.93 2.54
C ALA A 82 -18.47 3.10 1.32
N PHE A 83 -18.12 1.82 1.29
CA PHE A 83 -18.39 0.95 0.12
C PHE A 83 -19.72 0.20 0.19
N GLY A 84 -20.54 0.41 1.23
CA GLY A 84 -21.83 -0.27 1.35
C GLY A 84 -22.81 0.01 0.20
N SER A 85 -22.70 1.18 -0.44
CA SER A 85 -23.53 1.59 -1.58
C SER A 85 -22.85 1.45 -2.94
N GLY A 86 -21.54 1.20 -2.98
CA GLY A 86 -20.76 1.19 -4.22
C GLY A 86 -20.53 2.55 -4.88
N ASN A 87 -21.06 3.66 -4.33
CA ASN A 87 -21.03 4.99 -4.97
C ASN A 87 -19.63 5.50 -5.32
N TRP A 88 -18.62 5.11 -4.54
CA TRP A 88 -17.22 5.54 -4.70
C TRP A 88 -16.37 4.60 -5.55
N LEU A 89 -16.98 3.56 -6.12
CA LEU A 89 -16.30 2.55 -6.94
C LEU A 89 -16.61 2.71 -8.42
N ARG A 90 -15.63 2.50 -9.29
CA ARG A 90 -15.79 2.49 -10.75
C ARG A 90 -16.54 1.25 -11.24
N THR A 91 -17.78 1.08 -10.81
CA THR A 91 -18.63 -0.09 -11.15
C THR A 91 -19.03 -0.12 -12.61
N ASP A 92 -18.89 0.99 -13.34
CA ASP A 92 -19.06 1.09 -14.79
C ASP A 92 -18.09 0.21 -15.59
N LEU A 93 -16.97 -0.20 -14.97
CA LEU A 93 -16.02 -1.15 -15.57
C LEU A 93 -16.41 -2.63 -15.31
N VAL A 94 -17.55 -2.88 -14.67
CA VAL A 94 -18.05 -4.22 -14.32
C VAL A 94 -19.41 -4.44 -14.98
N GLU A 95 -19.59 -5.61 -15.58
CA GLU A 95 -20.85 -6.00 -16.20
C GLU A 95 -22.03 -5.86 -15.22
N PRO A 96 -23.20 -5.35 -15.66
CA PRO A 96 -24.32 -5.00 -14.78
C PRO A 96 -24.74 -6.13 -13.83
N GLU A 97 -24.80 -7.38 -14.30
CA GLU A 97 -25.20 -8.52 -13.47
C GLU A 97 -24.22 -8.83 -12.32
N ASN A 98 -22.97 -8.37 -12.42
CA ASN A 98 -21.91 -8.65 -11.44
C ASN A 98 -21.63 -7.48 -10.49
N GLN A 99 -22.18 -6.30 -10.75
CA GLN A 99 -21.83 -5.08 -10.00
C GLN A 99 -22.09 -5.21 -8.50
N GLN A 100 -23.23 -5.76 -8.10
CA GLN A 100 -23.56 -5.91 -6.67
C GLN A 100 -22.57 -6.83 -5.95
N ASN A 101 -22.27 -8.00 -6.53
CA ASN A 101 -21.30 -8.94 -5.99
C ASN A 101 -19.89 -8.35 -5.94
N PHE A 102 -19.52 -7.57 -6.96
CA PHE A 102 -18.24 -6.87 -7.00
C PHE A 102 -18.13 -5.83 -5.88
N VAL A 103 -19.14 -4.98 -5.69
CA VAL A 103 -19.19 -3.98 -4.61
C VAL A 103 -19.05 -4.66 -3.25
N ASP A 104 -19.80 -5.74 -3.02
CA ASP A 104 -19.72 -6.48 -1.77
C ASP A 104 -18.35 -7.14 -1.58
N GLY A 105 -17.79 -7.79 -2.60
CA GLY A 105 -16.45 -8.38 -2.53
C GLY A 105 -15.36 -7.34 -2.26
N TYR A 106 -15.38 -6.22 -3.00
CA TYR A 106 -14.45 -5.12 -2.81
C TYR A 106 -14.51 -4.55 -1.39
N LYS A 107 -15.72 -4.33 -0.86
CA LYS A 107 -15.93 -3.87 0.51
C LYS A 107 -15.23 -4.79 1.52
N HIS A 108 -15.41 -6.12 1.40
CA HIS A 108 -14.75 -7.07 2.29
C HIS A 108 -13.22 -7.05 2.15
N LEU A 109 -12.69 -6.94 0.93
CA LEU A 109 -11.25 -6.84 0.69
C LEU A 109 -10.66 -5.57 1.30
N ALA A 110 -11.30 -4.42 1.12
CA ALA A 110 -10.85 -3.15 1.69
C ALA A 110 -10.91 -3.17 3.24
N MET A 111 -11.99 -3.71 3.81
CA MET A 111 -12.09 -3.95 5.25
C MET A 111 -10.97 -4.87 5.75
N GLY A 112 -10.69 -5.96 5.03
CA GLY A 112 -9.61 -6.90 5.32
C GLY A 112 -8.24 -6.22 5.26
N ALA A 113 -7.98 -5.37 4.27
CA ALA A 113 -6.73 -4.63 4.14
C ALA A 113 -6.45 -3.76 5.36
N MET A 114 -7.47 -3.07 5.89
CA MET A 114 -7.30 -2.24 7.09
C MET A 114 -6.94 -3.07 8.33
N VAL A 115 -7.52 -4.25 8.47
CA VAL A 115 -7.29 -5.10 9.66
C VAL A 115 -6.02 -5.92 9.53
N ALA A 116 -5.76 -6.50 8.37
CA ALA A 116 -4.68 -7.47 8.15
C ALA A 116 -3.37 -6.82 7.70
N ILE A 117 -3.40 -5.64 7.07
CA ILE A 117 -2.20 -4.98 6.56
C ILE A 117 -1.90 -3.73 7.39
N ARG A 118 -2.80 -2.74 7.39
CA ARG A 118 -2.57 -1.44 8.03
C ARG A 118 -2.31 -1.59 9.53
N ASN A 119 -3.08 -2.40 10.24
CA ASN A 119 -2.92 -2.57 11.69
C ASN A 119 -1.59 -3.20 12.08
N ILE A 120 -1.07 -4.16 11.31
CA ILE A 120 0.21 -4.83 11.62
C ILE A 120 1.34 -3.79 11.68
N PHE A 121 1.42 -2.93 10.66
CA PHE A 121 2.49 -1.93 10.58
C PHE A 121 2.26 -0.70 11.46
N SER A 122 1.09 -0.55 12.07
CA SER A 122 0.76 0.64 12.89
C SER A 122 1.23 0.53 14.35
N HIS A 123 1.54 -0.67 14.84
CA HIS A 123 1.92 -0.89 16.24
C HIS A 123 3.44 -0.81 16.52
N GLY A 124 4.24 -0.41 15.53
CA GLY A 124 5.63 0.08 15.70
C GLY A 124 6.70 -0.96 16.06
N ASN A 125 6.32 -2.16 16.52
CA ASN A 125 7.25 -3.21 16.96
C ASN A 125 7.35 -4.38 15.97
N GLU A 126 6.82 -4.23 14.76
CA GLU A 126 6.83 -5.29 13.77
C GLU A 126 8.23 -5.46 13.17
N GLU A 127 8.72 -6.70 13.12
CA GLU A 127 9.96 -7.02 12.43
C GLU A 127 9.86 -6.62 10.95
N GLN A 128 10.99 -6.21 10.36
CA GLN A 128 11.02 -5.83 8.96
C GLN A 128 10.61 -7.02 8.08
N ARG A 129 9.55 -6.85 7.30
CA ARG A 129 9.08 -7.84 6.33
C ARG A 129 9.98 -7.85 5.09
N THR A 130 9.89 -8.92 4.32
CA THR A 130 10.70 -9.06 3.12
C THR A 130 10.26 -8.05 2.05
N PRO A 131 11.19 -7.62 1.17
CA PRO A 131 10.83 -6.78 0.03
C PRO A 131 9.73 -7.40 -0.83
N GLU A 132 9.73 -8.73 -1.02
CA GLU A 132 8.74 -9.44 -1.83
C GLU A 132 7.33 -9.37 -1.20
N GLU A 133 7.20 -9.61 0.10
CA GLU A 133 5.92 -9.53 0.81
C GLU A 133 5.34 -8.11 0.73
N CYS A 134 6.18 -7.10 0.98
CA CYS A 134 5.75 -5.71 0.89
C CYS A 134 5.44 -5.28 -0.55
N PHE A 135 6.14 -5.81 -1.54
CA PHE A 135 5.81 -5.60 -2.96
C PHE A 135 4.39 -6.10 -3.27
N GLU A 136 4.03 -7.30 -2.83
CA GLU A 136 2.68 -7.86 -3.01
C GLU A 136 1.60 -6.99 -2.34
N MET A 137 1.85 -6.56 -1.10
CA MET A 137 0.94 -5.68 -0.38
C MET A 137 0.76 -4.33 -1.09
N LEU A 138 1.84 -3.73 -1.59
CA LEU A 138 1.78 -2.48 -2.36
C LEU A 138 0.97 -2.65 -3.65
N LEU A 139 1.15 -3.76 -4.37
CA LEU A 139 0.36 -4.05 -5.57
C LEU A 139 -1.12 -4.28 -5.27
N PHE A 140 -1.43 -4.94 -4.14
CA PHE A 140 -2.81 -5.11 -3.70
C PHE A 140 -3.46 -3.76 -3.32
N LEU A 141 -2.77 -2.92 -2.56
CA LEU A 141 -3.24 -1.57 -2.23
C LEU A 141 -3.38 -0.69 -3.49
N ASN A 142 -2.46 -0.82 -4.45
CA ASN A 142 -2.58 -0.18 -5.76
C ASN A 142 -3.84 -0.64 -6.51
N TRP A 143 -4.11 -1.95 -6.51
CA TRP A 143 -5.31 -2.49 -7.14
C TRP A 143 -6.58 -1.91 -6.50
N LEU A 144 -6.65 -1.83 -5.16
CA LEU A 144 -7.75 -1.16 -4.46
C LEU A 144 -7.90 0.29 -4.91
N PHE A 145 -6.82 1.08 -4.86
CA PHE A 145 -6.82 2.48 -5.28
C PHE A 145 -7.38 2.69 -6.67
N ARG A 146 -6.97 1.86 -7.63
CA ARG A 146 -7.44 1.99 -9.01
C ARG A 146 -8.95 1.82 -9.11
N TRP A 147 -9.64 1.11 -8.22
CA TRP A 147 -11.10 0.98 -8.31
C TRP A 147 -11.89 2.15 -7.75
N LEU A 148 -11.22 3.12 -7.11
CA LEU A 148 -11.85 4.29 -6.55
C LEU A 148 -12.15 5.33 -7.65
N LYS A 149 -13.25 6.05 -7.49
CA LYS A 149 -13.52 7.26 -8.28
C LYS A 149 -12.69 8.42 -7.74
N ASP A 150 -12.43 9.40 -8.61
CA ASP A 150 -11.84 10.66 -8.18
C ASP A 150 -12.84 11.48 -7.33
N PRO A 151 -12.36 12.31 -6.38
CA PRO A 151 -13.22 13.25 -5.66
C PRO A 151 -13.86 14.22 -6.67
N GLN A 152 -15.17 14.44 -6.54
CA GLN A 152 -15.88 15.48 -7.31
C GLN A 152 -15.63 16.86 -6.73
#